data_AF-A0A4R2R1Y9-F1
#
_entry.id   AF-A0A4R2R1Y9-F1
#
_cell.length_a   1.000
_cell.length_b   1.000
_cell.length_c   1.000
_cell.angle_alpha   90.00
_cell.angle_beta   90.00
_cell.angle_gamma   90.00
#
_symmetry.space_group_name_H-M   'P 1'
#
loop_
_entity.id
_entity.type
_entity.pdbx_description
1 polymer ?
#
loop_
_entity_poly.entity_id
_entity_poly.type
_entity_poly.pdbx_seq_one_letter_code
_entity_poly.pdbx_strand_id
1 'polypeptide(L)'
;MKPELQSATGNGTLWLRAALFAIAFEAVGMLISWWIFGGPLSMEPITSLKVTANVGLPGLQSLLEAAHQPGYQVTLSQGNSALTLVLMIGSMFFYCLGQALYLALLIRSQRDLPGTTGQDVRRSYGKLLLWMFTQALFMGIMVPIIGIFGVIGGLLAIALMLWFRYHFLFFEFTVVVERTRFWETFRRSVELRNRVQGRALSMFLVIAGVNTVLAFLINAFFSVGMIVLMLPLNAILLTAIQNGLLEVFFDARDQESLY
;
A
#
# COMPACT_ATOMS: atom_id res chain seq x y z
N MET A 1 -25.55 5.02 17.87
CA MET A 1 -24.69 4.11 18.67
C MET A 1 -23.52 3.68 17.82
N LYS A 2 -22.29 4.09 18.16
CA LYS A 2 -21.08 3.52 17.56
C LYS A 2 -20.97 2.07 18.09
N PRO A 3 -20.78 1.05 17.24
CA PRO A 3 -20.55 -0.30 17.74
C PRO A 3 -19.26 -0.29 18.56
N GLU A 4 -19.37 -0.56 19.86
CA GLU A 4 -18.23 -0.77 20.74
C GLU A 4 -17.42 -1.94 20.18
N LEU A 5 -16.17 -1.67 19.79
CA LEU A 5 -15.25 -2.74 19.44
C LEU A 5 -14.74 -3.33 20.74
N GLN A 6 -15.13 -4.57 21.01
CA GLN A 6 -14.66 -5.32 22.16
C GLN A 6 -13.13 -5.36 22.14
N SER A 7 -12.52 -5.02 23.27
CA SER A 7 -11.07 -5.00 23.52
C SER A 7 -10.45 -6.40 23.59
N ALA A 8 -11.04 -7.39 22.90
CA ALA A 8 -10.49 -8.73 22.83
C ALA A 8 -9.15 -8.65 22.10
N THR A 9 -8.07 -8.98 22.80
CA THR A 9 -6.71 -9.06 22.26
C THR A 9 -6.72 -9.98 21.05
N GLY A 10 -6.41 -9.42 19.88
CA GLY A 10 -6.43 -10.17 18.63
C GLY A 10 -5.52 -11.40 18.67
N ASN A 11 -5.87 -12.42 17.89
CA ASN A 11 -5.07 -13.64 17.80
C ASN A 11 -3.72 -13.31 17.15
N GLY A 12 -2.63 -13.32 17.93
CA GLY A 12 -1.26 -13.02 17.51
C GLY A 12 -0.68 -13.89 16.40
N THR A 13 -1.45 -14.83 15.83
CA THR A 13 -1.11 -15.62 14.63
C THR A 13 -1.75 -15.07 13.34
N LEU A 14 -2.70 -14.13 13.44
CA LEU A 14 -3.43 -13.60 12.28
C LEU A 14 -2.60 -12.60 11.46
N TRP A 15 -1.64 -11.90 12.07
CA TRP A 15 -0.72 -11.03 11.32
C TRP A 15 0.18 -11.86 10.38
N LEU A 16 0.57 -13.07 10.80
CA LEU A 16 1.30 -14.00 9.93
C LEU A 16 0.43 -14.46 8.76
N ARG A 17 -0.89 -14.64 8.96
CA ARG A 17 -1.82 -14.92 7.85
C ARG A 17 -1.91 -13.75 6.87
N ALA A 18 -1.92 -12.51 7.35
CA ALA A 18 -1.89 -11.34 6.50
C ALA A 18 -0.57 -11.26 5.70
N ALA A 19 0.57 -11.56 6.33
CA ALA A 19 1.87 -11.62 5.66
C ALA A 19 1.94 -12.74 4.61
N LEU A 20 1.49 -13.96 4.95
CA LEU A 20 1.43 -15.09 4.00
C LEU A 20 0.50 -14.80 2.82
N PHE A 21 -0.64 -14.15 3.08
CA PHE A 21 -1.52 -13.68 2.02
C PHE A 21 -0.81 -12.67 1.11
N ALA A 22 -0.11 -11.68 1.67
CA ALA A 22 0.64 -10.70 0.89
C ALA A 22 1.71 -11.35 0.01
N ILE A 23 2.46 -12.32 0.56
CA ILE A 23 3.45 -13.13 -0.18
C ILE A 23 2.79 -13.84 -1.36
N ALA A 24 1.73 -14.61 -1.09
CA ALA A 24 1.06 -15.40 -2.13
C ALA A 24 0.44 -14.50 -3.21
N PHE A 25 -0.21 -13.41 -2.80
CA PHE A 25 -0.84 -12.46 -3.71
C PHE A 25 0.20 -11.79 -4.61
N GLU A 26 1.30 -11.29 -4.04
CA GLU A 26 2.35 -10.62 -4.81
C GLU A 26 3.07 -11.59 -5.74
N ALA A 27 3.39 -12.81 -5.27
CA ALA A 27 4.05 -13.82 -6.09
C ALA A 27 3.19 -14.22 -7.29
N VAL A 28 1.89 -14.49 -7.07
CA VAL A 28 0.95 -14.80 -8.14
C VAL A 28 0.78 -13.61 -9.08
N GLY A 29 0.66 -12.40 -8.54
CA GLY A 29 0.57 -11.17 -9.33
C GLY A 29 1.80 -10.93 -10.21
N MET A 30 3.01 -11.16 -9.68
CA MET A 30 4.25 -11.07 -10.44
C MET A 30 4.33 -12.13 -11.53
N LEU A 31 4.01 -13.40 -11.23
CA LEU A 31 4.04 -14.48 -12.22
C LEU A 31 3.05 -14.26 -13.35
N ILE A 32 1.81 -13.86 -13.03
CA ILE A 32 0.80 -13.52 -14.04
C ILE A 32 1.28 -12.33 -14.86
N SER A 33 1.81 -11.29 -14.22
CA SER A 33 2.30 -10.10 -14.92
C SER A 33 3.44 -10.43 -15.88
N TRP A 34 4.42 -11.23 -15.45
CA TRP A 34 5.52 -11.67 -16.30
C TRP A 34 5.08 -12.58 -17.44
N TRP A 35 4.08 -13.42 -17.20
CA TRP A 35 3.52 -14.29 -18.23
C TRP A 35 2.78 -13.49 -19.32
N ILE A 36 2.07 -12.42 -18.93
CA ILE A 36 1.26 -11.60 -19.85
C ILE A 36 2.09 -10.52 -20.55
N PHE A 37 2.92 -9.78 -19.80
CA PHE A 37 3.62 -8.57 -20.27
C PHE A 37 5.11 -8.79 -20.53
N GLY A 38 5.59 -10.02 -20.33
CA GLY A 38 7.01 -10.34 -20.35
C GLY A 38 7.72 -10.00 -19.03
N GLY A 39 8.96 -10.48 -18.92
CA GLY A 39 9.81 -10.23 -17.77
C GLY A 39 10.25 -8.76 -17.64
N PRO A 40 11.19 -8.48 -16.71
CA PRO A 40 11.76 -7.15 -16.54
C PRO A 40 12.47 -6.67 -17.83
N LEU A 41 12.43 -5.36 -18.09
CA LEU A 41 13.06 -4.75 -19.27
C LEU A 41 14.58 -4.82 -19.23
N SER A 42 15.16 -4.75 -18.04
CA SER A 42 16.59 -4.95 -17.80
C SER A 42 16.80 -5.84 -16.57
N MET A 43 17.90 -6.59 -16.57
CA MET A 43 18.40 -7.31 -15.39
C MET A 43 19.66 -6.63 -14.82
N GLU A 44 20.06 -5.49 -15.39
CA GLU A 44 21.24 -4.77 -14.93
C GLU A 44 20.99 -4.09 -13.58
N PRO A 45 21.92 -4.21 -12.63
CA PRO A 45 21.84 -3.48 -11.37
C PRO A 45 21.65 -1.96 -11.55
N ILE A 46 20.68 -1.39 -10.84
CA ILE A 46 20.45 0.06 -10.81
C ILE A 46 20.59 0.57 -9.39
N THR A 47 21.58 1.42 -9.16
CA THR A 47 21.73 2.13 -7.89
C THR A 47 20.86 3.38 -7.88
N SER A 48 19.67 3.28 -7.30
CA SER A 48 18.74 4.40 -7.13
C SER A 48 18.27 4.52 -5.68
N LEU A 49 18.06 5.76 -5.23
CA LEU A 49 17.45 6.06 -3.93
C LEU A 49 15.99 6.43 -4.16
N LYS A 50 15.15 5.40 -4.27
CA LYS A 50 13.71 5.55 -4.39
C LYS A 50 13.07 5.69 -3.01
N VAL A 51 12.49 6.85 -2.75
CA VAL A 51 11.76 7.11 -1.50
C VAL A 51 10.28 6.84 -1.72
N THR A 52 9.71 5.91 -0.94
CA THR A 52 8.28 5.62 -0.96
C THR A 52 7.77 5.27 0.43
N ALA A 53 6.50 5.56 0.69
CA ALA A 53 5.83 5.21 1.94
C ALA A 53 4.52 4.49 1.61
N ASN A 54 4.62 3.18 1.41
CA ASN A 54 3.47 2.35 1.08
C ASN A 54 2.84 1.77 2.36
N VAL A 55 1.55 2.04 2.51
CA VAL A 55 0.66 1.45 3.51
C VAL A 55 -0.42 0.68 2.77
N GLY A 56 -0.88 -0.42 3.37
CA GLY A 56 -1.74 -1.40 2.71
C GLY A 56 -0.95 -2.62 2.26
N LEU A 57 -1.37 -3.26 1.18
CA LEU A 57 -0.74 -4.50 0.72
C LEU A 57 0.77 -4.27 0.44
N PRO A 58 1.68 -5.03 1.09
CA PRO A 58 3.12 -4.94 0.85
C PRO A 58 3.51 -5.40 -0.57
N GLY A 59 3.53 -4.48 -1.52
CA GLY A 59 3.89 -4.78 -2.91
C GLY A 59 5.38 -4.57 -3.19
N LEU A 60 6.09 -5.62 -3.60
CA LEU A 60 7.49 -5.56 -4.04
C LEU A 60 7.61 -4.82 -5.38
N GLN A 61 6.62 -4.94 -6.26
CA GLN A 61 6.58 -4.21 -7.54
C GLN A 61 6.68 -2.68 -7.36
N SER A 62 6.16 -2.17 -6.25
CA SER A 62 6.21 -0.74 -5.91
C SER A 62 7.62 -0.25 -5.56
N LEU A 63 8.52 -1.15 -5.18
CA LEU A 63 9.92 -0.86 -4.82
C LEU A 63 10.86 -0.96 -6.03
N LEU A 64 10.46 -1.68 -7.07
CA LEU A 64 11.24 -1.82 -8.30
C LEU A 64 11.32 -0.50 -9.10
N GLU A 65 12.48 -0.27 -9.71
CA GLU A 65 12.65 0.76 -10.74
C GLU A 65 11.85 0.41 -12.00
N ALA A 66 11.52 1.43 -12.81
CA ALA A 66 10.75 1.23 -14.03
C ALA A 66 11.41 0.23 -15.00
N ALA A 67 12.74 0.18 -15.06
CA ALA A 67 13.48 -0.78 -15.87
C ALA A 67 13.39 -2.23 -15.36
N HIS A 68 13.13 -2.41 -14.07
CA HIS A 68 12.92 -3.73 -13.43
C HIS A 68 11.45 -4.14 -13.40
N GLN A 69 10.54 -3.27 -13.84
CA GLN A 69 9.12 -3.57 -13.98
C GLN A 69 8.83 -4.29 -15.31
N PRO A 70 7.71 -5.04 -15.39
CA PRO A 70 7.28 -5.70 -16.63
C PRO A 70 7.12 -4.70 -17.79
N GLY A 71 7.36 -5.17 -19.01
CA GLY A 71 7.37 -4.36 -20.24
C GLY A 71 6.00 -3.87 -20.73
N TYR A 72 5.18 -3.24 -19.89
CA TYR A 72 3.88 -2.67 -20.26
C TYR A 72 3.97 -1.76 -21.51
N GLN A 73 5.06 -0.99 -21.63
CA GLN A 73 5.32 -0.11 -22.78
C GLN A 73 5.55 -0.89 -24.08
N VAL A 74 6.20 -2.07 -24.00
CA VAL A 74 6.44 -2.94 -25.16
C VAL A 74 5.11 -3.49 -25.68
N THR A 75 4.21 -3.90 -24.79
CA THR A 75 2.88 -4.43 -25.14
C THR A 75 1.97 -3.36 -25.76
N LEU A 76 2.02 -2.11 -25.27
CA LEU A 76 1.30 -0.96 -25.83
C LEU A 76 1.76 -0.60 -27.25
N SER A 77 3.06 -0.72 -27.52
CA SER A 77 3.66 -0.39 -28.82
C SER A 77 3.32 -1.41 -29.93
N GLN A 78 2.97 -2.64 -29.56
CA GLN A 78 2.65 -3.74 -30.50
C GLN A 78 1.18 -3.77 -30.99
N GLY A 79 0.39 -2.72 -30.76
CA GLY A 79 -0.95 -2.56 -31.36
C GLY A 79 -2.12 -3.17 -30.60
N ASN A 80 -1.90 -3.83 -29.45
CA ASN A 80 -2.95 -4.35 -28.56
C ASN A 80 -3.32 -3.37 -27.43
N SER A 81 -3.51 -2.09 -27.78
CA SER A 81 -3.76 -1.01 -26.80
C SER A 81 -5.05 -1.22 -26.01
N ALA A 82 -6.12 -1.72 -26.65
CA ALA A 82 -7.40 -1.98 -25.99
C ALA A 82 -7.32 -3.14 -24.97
N LEU A 83 -6.68 -4.26 -25.35
CA LEU A 83 -6.49 -5.40 -24.45
C LEU A 83 -5.60 -5.04 -23.26
N THR A 84 -4.51 -4.29 -23.50
CA THR A 84 -3.62 -3.82 -22.44
C THR A 84 -4.35 -2.91 -21.46
N LEU A 85 -5.20 -2.02 -21.96
CA LEU A 85 -6.02 -1.13 -21.13
C LEU A 85 -7.04 -1.91 -20.29
N VAL A 86 -7.72 -2.90 -20.85
CA VAL A 86 -8.63 -3.79 -20.11
C VAL A 86 -7.87 -4.55 -19.02
N LEU A 87 -6.68 -5.07 -19.32
CA LEU A 87 -5.85 -5.77 -18.33
C LEU A 87 -5.34 -4.84 -17.23
N MET A 88 -4.92 -3.62 -17.56
CA MET A 88 -4.51 -2.62 -16.56
C MET A 88 -5.68 -2.28 -15.64
N ILE A 89 -6.87 -2.00 -16.18
CA ILE A 89 -8.07 -1.74 -15.39
C ILE A 89 -8.40 -2.96 -14.54
N GLY A 90 -8.47 -4.16 -15.12
CA GLY A 90 -8.75 -5.39 -14.37
C GLY A 90 -7.75 -5.64 -13.22
N SER A 91 -6.46 -5.37 -13.46
CA SER A 91 -5.41 -5.52 -12.44
C SER A 91 -5.60 -4.56 -11.27
N MET A 92 -6.09 -3.33 -11.51
CA MET A 92 -6.40 -2.36 -10.46
C MET A 92 -7.54 -2.85 -9.55
N PHE A 93 -8.59 -3.43 -10.13
CA PHE A 93 -9.71 -4.02 -9.37
C PHE A 93 -9.24 -5.23 -8.55
N PHE A 94 -8.44 -6.11 -9.15
CA PHE A 94 -7.89 -7.28 -8.46
C PHE A 94 -6.95 -6.87 -7.32
N TYR A 95 -6.06 -5.89 -7.55
CA TYR A 95 -5.21 -5.32 -6.50
C TYR A 95 -6.02 -4.69 -5.38
N CYS A 96 -7.07 -3.91 -5.70
CA CYS A 96 -7.96 -3.32 -4.70
C CYS A 96 -8.62 -4.40 -3.83
N LEU A 97 -9.03 -5.52 -4.44
CA LEU A 97 -9.62 -6.65 -3.71
C LEU A 97 -8.59 -7.29 -2.78
N GLY A 98 -7.37 -7.50 -3.26
CA GLY A 98 -6.25 -8.00 -2.45
C GLY A 98 -5.91 -7.08 -1.28
N GLN A 99 -5.83 -5.77 -1.53
CA GLN A 99 -5.60 -4.76 -0.49
C GLN A 99 -6.72 -4.75 0.55
N ALA A 100 -7.99 -4.81 0.14
CA ALA A 100 -9.12 -4.87 1.06
C ALA A 100 -9.08 -6.12 1.95
N LEU A 101 -8.76 -7.28 1.36
CA LEU A 101 -8.67 -8.55 2.09
C LEU A 101 -7.49 -8.55 3.07
N TYR A 102 -6.33 -8.07 2.63
CA TYR A 102 -5.15 -7.91 3.46
C TYR A 102 -5.42 -7.00 4.67
N LEU A 103 -6.01 -5.82 4.44
CA LEU A 103 -6.34 -4.88 5.51
C LEU A 103 -7.35 -5.48 6.50
N ALA A 104 -8.37 -6.19 6.01
CA ALA A 104 -9.34 -6.85 6.87
C ALA A 104 -8.69 -7.94 7.76
N LEU A 105 -7.75 -8.73 7.20
CA LEU A 105 -6.99 -9.72 7.97
C LEU A 105 -6.08 -9.06 9.01
N LEU A 106 -5.36 -8.00 8.62
CA LEU A 106 -4.46 -7.27 9.49
C LEU A 106 -5.22 -6.63 10.66
N ILE A 107 -6.37 -6.00 10.39
CA ILE A 107 -7.18 -5.36 11.43
C ILE A 107 -7.73 -6.38 12.42
N ARG A 108 -8.22 -7.51 11.91
CA ARG A 108 -8.69 -8.64 12.73
C ARG A 108 -7.58 -9.33 13.53
N SER A 109 -6.31 -9.10 13.19
CA SER A 109 -5.18 -9.58 13.99
C SER A 109 -4.97 -8.79 15.28
N GLN A 110 -5.47 -7.56 15.34
CA GLN A 110 -5.37 -6.67 16.51
C GLN A 110 -6.70 -6.59 17.28
N ARG A 111 -7.82 -6.46 16.57
CA ARG A 111 -9.15 -6.37 17.17
C ARG A 111 -10.18 -7.18 16.42
N ASP A 112 -11.03 -7.87 17.16
CA ASP A 112 -12.14 -8.54 16.52
C ASP A 112 -13.15 -7.52 15.97
N LEU A 113 -13.63 -7.76 14.75
CA LEU A 113 -14.60 -6.89 14.08
C LEU A 113 -15.94 -7.64 13.94
N PRO A 114 -17.09 -6.96 14.14
CA PRO A 114 -18.38 -7.61 14.00
C PRO A 114 -18.64 -8.08 12.56
N GLY A 115 -18.70 -9.40 12.35
CA GLY A 115 -18.94 -10.03 11.05
C GLY A 115 -17.78 -10.91 10.57
N THR A 116 -17.68 -11.14 9.26
CA THR A 116 -16.59 -11.94 8.64
C THR A 116 -15.69 -11.06 7.76
N THR A 117 -14.47 -11.53 7.48
CA THR A 117 -13.51 -10.85 6.60
C THR A 117 -14.11 -10.48 5.24
N GLY A 118 -14.92 -11.36 4.64
CA GLY A 118 -15.58 -11.08 3.36
C GLY A 118 -16.62 -9.95 3.42
N GLN A 119 -17.30 -9.79 4.57
CA GLN A 119 -18.21 -8.67 4.76
C GLN A 119 -17.45 -7.34 4.89
N ASP A 120 -16.29 -7.35 5.54
CA ASP A 120 -15.45 -6.15 5.66
C ASP A 120 -14.92 -5.74 4.27
N VAL A 121 -14.43 -6.70 3.48
CA VAL A 121 -14.00 -6.47 2.08
C VAL A 121 -15.11 -5.86 1.24
N ARG A 122 -16.31 -6.47 1.23
CA ARG A 122 -17.44 -5.97 0.42
C ARG A 122 -17.81 -4.52 0.76
N ARG A 123 -17.67 -4.13 2.03
CA ARG A 123 -18.01 -2.78 2.51
C ARG A 123 -16.91 -1.76 2.25
N SER A 124 -15.64 -2.16 2.35
CA SER A 124 -14.50 -1.27 2.15
C SER A 124 -14.11 -1.10 0.69
N TYR A 125 -14.38 -2.10 -0.16
CA TYR A 125 -13.91 -2.19 -1.54
C TYR A 125 -14.16 -0.91 -2.35
N GLY A 126 -15.40 -0.42 -2.40
CA GLY A 126 -15.73 0.77 -3.20
C GLY A 126 -14.99 2.04 -2.73
N LYS A 127 -14.76 2.19 -1.42
CA LYS A 127 -14.03 3.32 -0.85
C LYS A 127 -12.52 3.19 -1.09
N LEU A 128 -11.97 1.98 -0.97
CA LEU A 128 -10.57 1.70 -1.30
C LEU A 128 -10.31 1.90 -2.79
N LEU A 129 -11.23 1.50 -3.66
CA LEU A 129 -11.10 1.71 -5.10
C LEU A 129 -11.10 3.19 -5.45
N LEU A 130 -12.03 3.97 -4.86
CA LEU A 130 -12.05 5.43 -5.02
C LEU A 130 -10.76 6.08 -4.50
N TRP A 131 -10.22 5.56 -3.40
CA TRP A 131 -8.95 6.01 -2.83
C TRP A 131 -7.76 5.71 -3.74
N MET A 132 -7.67 4.50 -4.29
CA MET A 132 -6.64 4.14 -5.28
C MET A 132 -6.74 5.03 -6.51
N PHE A 133 -7.95 5.31 -7.00
CA PHE A 133 -8.14 6.24 -8.11
C PHE A 133 -7.68 7.67 -7.77
N THR A 134 -7.96 8.12 -6.55
CA THR A 134 -7.50 9.43 -6.04
C THR A 134 -5.97 9.48 -5.98
N GLN A 135 -5.32 8.41 -5.52
CA GLN A 135 -3.86 8.29 -5.51
C GLN A 135 -3.27 8.31 -6.92
N ALA A 136 -3.86 7.54 -7.84
CA ALA A 136 -3.42 7.50 -9.23
C ALA A 136 -3.57 8.86 -9.92
N LEU A 137 -4.69 9.56 -9.69
CA LEU A 137 -4.92 10.91 -10.20
C LEU A 137 -3.91 11.90 -9.62
N PHE A 138 -3.66 11.85 -8.30
CA PHE A 138 -2.68 12.70 -7.65
C PHE A 138 -1.28 12.47 -8.24
N MET A 139 -0.86 11.21 -8.41
CA MET A 139 0.42 10.88 -9.07
C MET A 139 0.45 11.36 -10.53
N GLY A 140 -0.64 11.20 -11.28
CA GLY A 140 -0.74 11.66 -12.67
C GLY A 140 -0.57 13.18 -12.82
N ILE A 141 -1.07 13.96 -11.86
CA ILE A 141 -0.88 15.42 -11.80
C ILE A 141 0.56 15.79 -11.43
N MET A 142 1.27 14.96 -10.65
CA MET A 142 2.67 15.23 -10.28
C MET A 142 3.65 15.03 -11.46
N VAL A 143 3.35 14.13 -12.41
CA VAL A 143 4.20 13.87 -13.60
C VAL A 143 4.55 15.14 -14.40
N PRO A 144 3.60 16.00 -14.81
CA PRO A 144 3.93 17.22 -15.54
C PRO A 144 4.75 18.22 -14.71
N ILE A 145 4.59 18.25 -13.37
CA ILE A 145 5.40 19.10 -12.48
C ILE A 145 6.88 18.72 -12.57
N ILE A 146 7.19 17.42 -12.62
CA ILE A 146 8.55 16.92 -12.82
C ILE A 146 9.09 17.38 -14.18
N GLY A 147 8.28 17.26 -15.23
CA GLY A 147 8.67 17.65 -16.59
C GLY A 147 8.96 19.15 -16.76
N ILE A 148 8.21 20.01 -16.07
CA ILE A 148 8.34 21.49 -16.20
C ILE A 148 9.51 22.03 -15.37
N PHE A 149 9.71 21.52 -14.14
CA PHE A 149 10.65 22.09 -13.18
C PHE A 149 11.95 21.27 -13.01
N GLY A 150 12.14 20.22 -13.81
CA GLY A 150 13.34 19.37 -13.77
C GLY A 150 13.61 18.78 -12.39
N VAL A 151 14.87 18.88 -11.93
CA VAL A 151 15.30 18.33 -10.63
C VAL A 151 14.52 18.92 -9.45
N ILE A 152 14.24 20.22 -9.48
CA ILE A 152 13.46 20.90 -8.43
C ILE A 152 12.02 20.37 -8.42
N GLY A 153 11.44 20.17 -9.60
CA GLY A 153 10.13 19.53 -9.76
C GLY A 153 10.10 18.10 -9.19
N GLY A 154 11.17 17.34 -9.41
CA GLY A 154 11.35 16.00 -8.83
C GLY A 154 11.34 16.01 -7.29
N LEU A 155 12.13 16.89 -6.68
CA LEU A 155 12.18 17.02 -5.22
C LEU A 155 10.83 17.47 -4.64
N LEU A 156 10.17 18.42 -5.31
CA LEU A 156 8.84 18.88 -4.91
C LEU A 156 7.80 17.77 -5.03
N ALA A 157 7.83 16.98 -6.10
CA ALA A 157 6.92 15.84 -6.30
C ALA A 157 7.10 14.78 -5.21
N ILE A 158 8.34 14.46 -4.82
CA ILE A 158 8.63 13.55 -3.71
C ILE A 158 8.08 14.11 -2.39
N ALA A 159 8.34 15.38 -2.09
CA ALA A 159 7.86 16.03 -0.87
C ALA A 159 6.32 16.04 -0.80
N LEU A 160 5.65 16.37 -1.91
CA LEU A 160 4.19 16.37 -2.01
C LEU A 160 3.60 14.95 -1.90
N MET A 161 4.25 13.95 -2.50
CA MET A 161 3.83 12.55 -2.39
C MET A 161 3.94 12.04 -0.94
N LEU A 162 5.06 12.32 -0.27
CA LEU A 162 5.24 11.95 1.13
C LEU A 162 4.28 12.70 2.04
N TRP A 163 4.08 14.00 1.80
CA TRP A 163 3.10 14.79 2.53
C TRP A 163 1.69 14.20 2.39
N PHE A 164 1.29 13.85 1.17
CA PHE A 164 0.00 13.23 0.87
C PHE A 164 -0.13 11.88 1.59
N ARG A 165 0.87 11.00 1.47
CA ARG A 165 0.87 9.69 2.14
C ARG A 165 0.83 9.80 3.66
N TYR A 166 1.56 10.75 4.25
CA TYR A 166 1.51 11.01 5.69
C TYR A 166 0.14 11.51 6.11
N HIS A 167 -0.46 12.42 5.33
CA HIS A 167 -1.76 12.98 5.70
C HIS A 167 -2.87 11.92 5.70
N PHE A 168 -2.76 10.93 4.81
CA PHE A 168 -3.75 9.86 4.65
C PHE A 168 -3.25 8.51 5.17
N LEU A 169 -2.29 8.54 6.09
CA LEU A 169 -1.65 7.36 6.66
C LEU A 169 -2.66 6.37 7.27
N PHE A 170 -3.65 6.90 8.00
CA PHE A 170 -4.70 6.11 8.65
C PHE A 170 -5.94 5.90 7.80
N PHE A 171 -5.99 6.45 6.58
CA PHE A 171 -7.20 6.43 5.77
C PHE A 171 -7.65 4.99 5.47
N GLU A 172 -6.73 4.14 5.05
CA GLU A 172 -7.00 2.75 4.68
C GLU A 172 -7.54 1.92 5.86
N PHE A 173 -7.02 2.14 7.08
CA PHE A 173 -7.55 1.51 8.29
C PHE A 173 -8.92 2.07 8.66
N THR A 174 -9.09 3.40 8.58
CA THR A 174 -10.35 4.08 8.92
C THR A 174 -11.49 3.60 8.02
N VAL A 175 -11.22 3.38 6.72
CA VAL A 175 -12.20 2.87 5.74
C VAL A 175 -12.80 1.53 6.16
N VAL A 176 -11.97 0.63 6.68
CA VAL A 176 -12.40 -0.70 7.11
C VAL A 176 -13.07 -0.64 8.48
N VAL A 177 -12.55 0.18 9.40
CA VAL A 177 -12.98 0.21 10.81
C VAL A 177 -14.25 1.03 11.05
N GLU A 178 -14.33 2.27 10.56
CA GLU A 178 -15.36 3.24 11.01
C GLU A 178 -16.70 3.10 10.27
N ARG A 179 -16.79 2.32 9.17
CA ARG A 179 -18.03 2.03 8.43
C ARG A 179 -18.89 3.27 8.06
N THR A 180 -18.27 4.46 7.97
CA THR A 180 -18.91 5.75 7.64
C THR A 180 -18.88 6.09 6.15
N ARG A 181 -19.47 7.22 5.73
CA ARG A 181 -19.36 7.69 4.34
C ARG A 181 -17.90 8.10 4.02
N PHE A 182 -17.51 8.06 2.75
CA PHE A 182 -16.12 8.33 2.33
C PHE A 182 -15.57 9.66 2.88
N TRP A 183 -16.35 10.74 2.79
CA TRP A 183 -15.92 12.06 3.28
C TRP A 183 -15.74 12.12 4.79
N GLU A 184 -16.61 11.45 5.54
CA GLU A 184 -16.51 11.33 6.99
C GLU A 184 -15.28 10.51 7.37
N THR A 185 -15.04 9.37 6.69
CA THR A 185 -13.84 8.55 6.83
C THR A 185 -12.57 9.37 6.56
N PHE A 186 -12.59 10.22 5.54
CA PHE A 186 -11.47 11.08 5.19
C PHE A 186 -11.15 12.07 6.29
N ARG A 187 -12.12 12.88 6.71
CA ARG A 187 -11.97 13.83 7.82
C ARG A 187 -11.50 13.12 9.09
N ARG A 188 -12.07 11.95 9.35
CA ARG A 188 -11.77 11.16 10.54
C ARG A 188 -10.34 10.62 10.56
N SER A 189 -9.83 10.17 9.43
CA SER A 189 -8.45 9.67 9.33
C SER A 189 -7.42 10.75 9.69
N VAL A 190 -7.67 11.98 9.24
CA VAL A 190 -6.85 13.17 9.53
C VAL A 190 -6.93 13.55 11.00
N GLU A 191 -8.14 13.53 11.57
CA GLU A 191 -8.37 13.81 12.98
C GLU A 191 -7.62 12.81 13.89
N LEU A 192 -7.78 11.51 13.63
CA LEU A 192 -7.10 10.46 14.41
C LEU A 192 -5.58 10.59 14.32
N ARG A 193 -5.03 10.86 13.12
CA ARG A 193 -3.59 11.10 12.94
C ARG A 193 -3.10 12.29 13.76
N ASN A 194 -3.83 13.41 13.77
CA ASN A 194 -3.43 14.61 14.50
C ASN A 194 -3.31 14.38 16.01
N ARG A 195 -4.15 13.51 16.58
CA ARG A 195 -4.10 13.18 18.02
C ARG A 195 -2.82 12.46 18.41
N VAL A 196 -2.28 11.63 17.52
CA VAL A 196 -1.06 10.84 17.75
C VAL A 196 0.08 11.26 16.82
N GLN A 197 0.14 12.54 16.44
CA GLN A 197 1.04 13.03 15.38
C GLN A 197 2.49 12.60 15.56
N GLY A 198 3.02 12.61 16.80
CA GLY A 198 4.41 12.24 17.06
C GLY A 198 4.68 10.76 16.80
N ARG A 199 3.81 9.87 17.29
CA ARG A 199 3.91 8.42 17.04
C ARG A 199 3.62 8.08 15.58
N ALA A 200 2.62 8.71 14.99
CA ALA A 200 2.27 8.54 13.57
C ALA A 200 3.43 8.97 12.65
N LEU A 201 4.08 10.10 12.94
CA LEU A 201 5.25 10.56 12.18
C LEU A 201 6.42 9.59 12.33
N SER A 202 6.70 9.13 13.55
CA SER A 202 7.76 8.13 13.78
C SER A 202 7.52 6.86 12.96
N MET A 203 6.31 6.29 13.00
CA MET A 203 5.96 5.11 12.21
C MET A 203 6.01 5.38 10.70
N PHE A 204 5.57 6.56 10.26
CA PHE A 204 5.69 6.97 8.85
C PHE A 204 7.14 7.03 8.38
N LEU A 205 8.04 7.61 9.19
CA LEU A 205 9.47 7.67 8.88
C LEU A 205 10.11 6.28 8.87
N VAL A 206 9.70 5.38 9.76
CA VAL A 206 10.14 3.97 9.75
C VAL A 206 9.70 3.28 8.46
N ILE A 207 8.43 3.43 8.06
CA ILE A 207 7.91 2.86 6.80
C ILE A 207 8.69 3.42 5.61
N ALA A 208 8.90 4.74 5.56
CA ALA A 208 9.63 5.39 4.47
C ALA A 208 11.09 4.94 4.42
N GLY A 209 11.77 4.88 5.56
CA GLY A 209 13.17 4.44 5.66
C GLY A 209 13.34 2.98 5.25
N VAL A 210 12.50 2.08 5.78
CA VAL A 210 12.54 0.65 5.43
C VAL A 210 12.26 0.44 3.95
N ASN A 211 11.22 1.07 3.39
CA ASN A 211 10.94 0.98 1.96
C ASN A 211 12.09 1.51 1.10
N THR A 212 12.74 2.60 1.52
CA THR A 212 13.88 3.19 0.79
C THR A 212 15.07 2.22 0.80
N VAL A 213 15.38 1.61 1.94
CA VAL A 213 16.46 0.61 2.05
C VAL A 213 16.13 -0.63 1.22
N LEU A 214 14.90 -1.16 1.32
CA LEU A 214 14.49 -2.33 0.53
C LEU A 214 14.50 -2.03 -0.97
N ALA A 215 14.03 -0.85 -1.38
CA ALA A 215 14.10 -0.40 -2.77
C ALA A 215 15.56 -0.30 -3.26
N PHE A 216 16.44 0.30 -2.47
CA PHE A 216 17.86 0.34 -2.82
C PHE A 216 18.44 -1.07 -3.00
N LEU A 217 18.24 -1.95 -2.02
CA LEU A 217 18.78 -3.31 -2.06
C LEU A 217 18.25 -4.12 -3.24
N ILE A 218 16.94 -4.09 -3.49
CA ILE A 218 16.36 -4.91 -4.56
C ILE A 218 16.79 -4.43 -5.95
N ASN A 219 16.99 -3.12 -6.15
CA ASN A 219 17.42 -2.58 -7.43
C ASN A 219 18.93 -2.67 -7.64
N ALA A 220 19.74 -2.46 -6.59
CA ALA A 220 21.21 -2.55 -6.68
C ALA A 220 21.73 -3.99 -6.79
N PHE A 221 20.96 -4.98 -6.35
CA PHE A 221 21.30 -6.40 -6.45
C PHE A 221 20.26 -7.18 -7.25
N PHE A 222 19.64 -6.52 -8.23
CA PHE A 222 18.51 -7.06 -8.96
C PHE A 222 18.85 -8.39 -9.64
N SER A 223 18.13 -9.43 -9.23
CA SER A 223 18.26 -10.79 -9.73
C SER A 223 17.03 -11.60 -9.32
N VAL A 224 16.78 -12.72 -9.98
CA VAL A 224 15.67 -13.63 -9.61
C VAL A 224 15.82 -14.10 -8.15
N GLY A 225 17.03 -14.46 -7.74
CA GLY A 225 17.31 -14.87 -6.35
C GLY A 225 17.01 -13.76 -5.34
N MET A 226 17.37 -12.52 -5.67
CA MET A 226 17.06 -11.37 -4.82
C MET A 226 15.56 -11.11 -4.71
N ILE A 227 14.79 -11.26 -5.80
CA ILE A 227 13.32 -11.16 -5.77
C ILE A 227 12.72 -12.23 -4.86
N VAL A 228 13.15 -13.49 -5.00
CA VAL A 228 12.65 -14.62 -4.19
C VAL A 228 12.94 -14.42 -2.70
N LEU A 229 14.09 -13.83 -2.36
CA LEU A 229 14.44 -13.51 -0.97
C LEU A 229 13.71 -12.28 -0.44
N MET A 230 13.64 -11.20 -1.23
CA MET A 230 13.07 -9.92 -0.81
C MET A 230 11.55 -9.96 -0.73
N LEU A 231 10.87 -10.81 -1.51
CA LEU A 231 9.41 -10.92 -1.48
C LEU A 231 8.89 -11.31 -0.08
N PRO A 232 9.32 -12.43 0.55
CA PRO A 232 8.90 -12.77 1.90
C PRO A 232 9.41 -11.78 2.95
N LEU A 233 10.64 -11.29 2.81
CA LEU A 233 11.22 -10.32 3.75
C LEU A 233 10.40 -9.02 3.77
N ASN A 234 10.10 -8.46 2.59
CA ASN A 234 9.30 -7.25 2.42
C ASN A 234 7.90 -7.43 3.02
N ALA A 235 7.22 -8.53 2.68
CA ALA A 235 5.88 -8.80 3.19
C ALA A 235 5.84 -8.93 4.71
N ILE A 236 6.71 -9.74 5.30
CA ILE A 236 6.76 -9.95 6.76
C ILE A 236 7.11 -8.65 7.48
N LEU A 237 8.16 -7.95 7.03
CA LEU A 237 8.65 -6.74 7.67
C LEU A 237 7.62 -5.60 7.59
N LEU A 238 7.07 -5.32 6.40
CA LEU A 238 6.07 -4.26 6.25
C LEU A 238 4.76 -4.62 6.94
N THR A 239 4.33 -5.88 6.95
CA THR A 239 3.16 -6.29 7.74
C THR A 239 3.39 -6.06 9.23
N ALA A 240 4.58 -6.37 9.77
CA ALA A 240 4.91 -6.11 11.16
C ALA A 240 4.91 -4.60 11.49
N ILE A 241 5.51 -3.76 10.63
CA ILE A 241 5.53 -2.30 10.81
C ILE A 241 4.10 -1.73 10.71
N GLN A 242 3.31 -2.18 9.75
CA GLN A 242 1.91 -1.76 9.60
C GLN A 242 1.04 -2.24 10.77
N ASN A 243 1.36 -3.37 11.38
CA ASN A 243 0.70 -3.83 12.59
C ASN A 243 0.96 -2.87 13.76
N GLY A 244 2.19 -2.40 13.94
CA GLY A 244 2.48 -1.35 14.91
C GLY A 244 1.80 -0.02 14.58
N LEU A 245 1.71 0.36 13.29
CA LEU A 245 0.98 1.55 12.88
C LEU A 245 -0.51 1.44 13.21
N LEU A 246 -1.07 0.24 13.08
CA LEU A 246 -2.45 -0.08 13.41
C LEU A 246 -2.71 0.00 14.93
N GLU A 247 -1.75 -0.39 15.77
CA GLU A 247 -1.80 -0.16 17.22
C GLU A 247 -1.89 1.33 17.54
N VAL A 248 -1.03 2.16 16.92
CA VAL A 248 -1.08 3.62 17.09
C VAL A 248 -2.42 4.21 16.61
N PHE A 249 -2.99 3.68 15.54
CA PHE A 249 -4.33 4.05 15.07
C PHE A 249 -5.41 3.72 16.11
N PHE A 250 -5.35 2.53 16.71
CA PHE A 250 -6.31 2.09 17.70
C PHE A 250 -6.19 2.84 19.03
N ASP A 251 -4.97 3.15 19.48
CA ASP A 251 -4.71 4.04 20.62
C ASP A 251 -5.40 5.40 20.42
N ALA A 252 -5.22 6.01 19.24
CA ALA A 252 -5.80 7.32 18.91
C ALA A 252 -7.34 7.30 18.94
N ARG A 253 -7.93 6.14 18.63
CA ARG A 253 -9.36 5.94 18.57
C ARG A 253 -9.97 5.66 19.94
N ASP A 254 -9.31 4.87 20.78
CA ASP A 254 -9.77 4.55 22.13
C ASP A 254 -9.71 5.72 23.08
N GLN A 255 -8.73 6.61 22.89
CA GLN A 255 -8.68 7.90 23.58
C GLN A 255 -9.99 8.70 23.40
N GLU A 256 -10.77 8.44 22.35
CA GLU A 256 -12.09 9.06 22.19
C GLU A 256 -13.21 8.38 22.97
N SER A 257 -13.18 7.05 23.14
CA SER A 257 -14.24 6.36 23.89
C SER A 257 -14.26 6.70 25.38
N LEU A 258 -13.23 7.42 25.85
CA LEU A 258 -13.08 7.91 27.22
C LEU A 258 -13.63 9.33 27.43
N TYR A 259 -14.12 10.00 26.37
CA TYR A 259 -14.71 11.35 26.41
C TYR A 259 -16.08 11.40 25.71
#